data_AF-A0A949XHS4-F1
#
_entry.id   AF-A0A949XHS4-F1
#
_cell.length_a   1.000
_cell.length_b   1.000
_cell.length_c   1.000
_cell.angle_alpha   90.00
_cell.angle_beta   90.00
_cell.angle_gamma   90.00
#
_symmetry.space_group_name_H-M   'P 1'
#
loop_
_entity.id
_entity.type
_entity.pdbx_description
1 polymer ?
#
loop_
_entity_poly.entity_id
_entity_poly.type
_entity_poly.pdbx_seq_one_letter_code
_entity_poly.pdbx_strand_id
1 'polypeptide(L)'
;VPDDPALLDEIDQWVYIDYVQHFQESGLDFAQLAIEAYAQALPKTRDAFEKKIGEIRTFVEMSRLGLRQLIGGGDTEKLNHMALRVSRDLQQLVDDGSAIVHGRDTALDQGAIDSLFD
;
A
#
# COMPACT_ATOMS: atom_id res chain seq x y z
N VAL A 1 -1.08 -0.05 20.67
CA VAL A 1 -2.42 0.41 20.24
C VAL A 1 -3.47 0.29 21.35
N PRO A 2 -3.56 -0.75 22.21
CA PRO A 2 -4.67 -0.84 23.17
C PRO A 2 -4.60 0.13 24.35
N ASP A 3 -3.40 0.58 24.71
CA ASP A 3 -3.19 1.29 25.98
C ASP A 3 -3.11 2.82 25.84
N ASP A 4 -3.18 3.34 24.61
CA ASP A 4 -3.09 4.77 24.35
C ASP A 4 -4.18 5.23 23.36
N PRO A 5 -5.22 5.91 23.86
CA PRO A 5 -6.25 6.54 23.03
C PRO A 5 -5.67 7.53 21.99
N ALA A 6 -4.52 8.15 22.24
CA ALA A 6 -3.89 9.09 21.31
C ALA A 6 -3.47 8.43 19.99
N LEU A 7 -3.17 7.12 20.01
CA LEU A 7 -2.86 6.37 18.79
C LEU A 7 -4.07 6.28 17.84
N LEU A 8 -5.30 6.46 18.34
CA LEU A 8 -6.49 6.54 17.50
C LEU A 8 -6.65 7.88 16.83
N ASP A 9 -6.30 8.95 17.53
CA ASP A 9 -6.30 10.28 16.94
C ASP A 9 -5.26 10.35 15.81
N GLU A 10 -4.11 9.68 15.95
CA GLU A 10 -3.11 9.53 14.88
C GLU A 10 -3.65 8.72 13.69
N ILE A 11 -4.29 7.59 13.96
CA ILE A 11 -4.98 6.81 12.92
C ILE A 11 -6.02 7.68 12.23
N ASP A 12 -6.71 8.56 12.97
CA ASP A 12 -7.75 9.41 12.42
C ASP A 12 -7.24 10.54 11.54
N GLN A 13 -6.05 11.04 11.86
CA GLN A 13 -5.31 12.03 11.09
C GLN A 13 -4.66 11.44 9.84
N TRP A 14 -4.58 10.11 9.72
CA TRP A 14 -4.05 9.49 8.51
C TRP A 14 -4.87 9.91 7.30
N VAL A 15 -4.17 10.43 6.30
CA VAL A 15 -4.74 10.79 5.01
C VAL A 15 -3.97 10.07 3.93
N TYR A 16 -4.69 9.64 2.91
CA TYR A 16 -4.07 9.10 1.72
C TYR A 16 -3.28 10.20 1.00
N ILE A 17 -2.06 9.88 0.61
CA ILE A 17 -1.22 10.68 -0.29
C ILE A 17 -0.89 9.82 -1.51
N ASP A 18 -0.83 10.43 -2.68
CA ASP A 18 -0.45 9.71 -3.90
C ASP A 18 1.08 9.49 -3.97
N TYR A 19 1.53 8.72 -4.96
CA TYR A 19 2.94 8.37 -5.12
C TYR A 19 3.84 9.61 -5.28
N VAL A 20 3.39 10.62 -6.03
CA VAL A 20 4.19 11.84 -6.28
C VAL A 20 4.29 12.64 -4.99
N GLN A 21 3.17 12.84 -4.31
CA GLN A 21 3.12 13.53 -3.02
C GLN A 21 4.00 12.83 -1.98
N HIS A 22 3.95 11.49 -1.91
CA HIS A 22 4.81 10.70 -1.03
C HIS A 22 6.30 11.06 -1.21
N PHE A 23 6.79 11.09 -2.45
CA PHE A 23 8.19 11.44 -2.69
C PHE A 23 8.49 12.91 -2.44
N GLN A 24 7.57 13.83 -2.79
CA GLN A 24 7.72 15.26 -2.50
C GLN A 24 7.87 15.54 -0.99
N GLU A 25 7.19 14.77 -0.15
CA GLU A 25 7.20 14.91 1.31
C GLU A 25 8.25 14.04 2.01
N SER A 26 8.88 13.08 1.31
CA SER A 26 9.75 12.05 1.89
C SER A 26 11.09 12.54 2.44
N GLY A 27 11.59 13.69 1.96
CA GLY A 27 12.95 14.16 2.26
C GLY A 27 14.08 13.29 1.68
N LEU A 28 13.76 12.33 0.80
CA LEU A 28 14.76 11.46 0.16
C LEU A 28 15.53 12.22 -0.93
N ASP A 29 16.85 12.09 -0.94
CA ASP A 29 17.73 12.77 -1.92
C ASP A 29 17.39 12.43 -3.38
N PHE A 30 16.78 11.25 -3.61
CA PHE A 30 16.40 10.76 -4.94
C PHE A 30 14.90 10.97 -5.26
N ALA A 31 14.16 11.72 -4.45
CA ALA A 31 12.71 11.92 -4.63
C ALA A 31 12.35 12.43 -6.03
N GLN A 32 13.09 13.42 -6.53
CA GLN A 32 12.86 13.99 -7.86
C GLN A 32 13.06 12.95 -8.96
N LEU A 33 14.11 12.12 -8.85
CA LEU A 33 14.38 11.04 -9.79
C LEU A 33 13.27 9.97 -9.78
N ALA A 34 12.74 9.63 -8.60
CA ALA A 34 11.63 8.68 -8.47
C ALA A 34 10.34 9.21 -9.14
N ILE A 35 10.02 10.48 -8.95
CA ILE A 35 8.86 11.13 -9.58
C ILE A 35 9.00 11.15 -11.11
N GLU A 36 10.18 11.50 -11.61
CA GLU A 36 10.47 11.50 -13.06
C GLU A 36 10.39 10.10 -13.65
N ALA A 37 10.97 9.10 -12.98
CA ALA A 37 10.92 7.70 -13.41
C ALA A 37 9.47 7.19 -13.46
N TYR A 38 8.66 7.54 -12.46
CA TYR A 38 7.24 7.18 -12.42
C TYR A 38 6.44 7.79 -13.60
N ALA A 39 6.74 9.04 -13.98
CA ALA A 39 6.10 9.66 -15.15
C ALA A 39 6.45 8.96 -16.47
N GLN A 40 7.64 8.36 -16.56
CA GLN A 40 8.13 7.63 -17.74
C GLN A 40 7.82 6.12 -17.70
N ALA A 41 7.25 5.62 -16.61
CA ALA A 41 6.93 4.21 -16.46
C ALA A 41 5.94 3.75 -17.54
N LEU A 42 6.08 2.50 -17.98
CA LEU A 42 5.15 1.90 -18.94
C LEU A 42 3.71 1.98 -18.38
N PRO A 43 2.71 2.38 -19.19
CA PRO A 43 1.34 2.53 -18.73
C PRO A 43 0.81 1.30 -18.01
N LYS A 44 1.07 0.09 -18.53
CA LYS A 44 0.67 -1.18 -17.90
C LYS A 44 1.18 -1.32 -16.47
N THR A 45 2.46 -1.04 -16.24
CA THR A 45 3.10 -1.15 -14.92
C THR A 45 2.58 -0.07 -13.98
N ARG A 46 2.45 1.17 -14.48
CA ARG A 46 1.92 2.29 -13.70
C ARG A 46 0.47 2.03 -13.26
N ASP A 47 -0.38 1.59 -14.18
CA ASP A 47 -1.80 1.32 -13.89
C ASP A 47 -1.97 0.17 -12.90
N ALA A 48 -1.16 -0.89 -13.02
CA ALA A 48 -1.15 -1.99 -12.05
C ALA A 48 -0.74 -1.52 -10.65
N PHE A 49 0.29 -0.67 -10.58
CA PHE A 49 0.76 -0.11 -9.32
C PHE A 49 -0.26 0.85 -8.70
N GLU A 50 -0.86 1.75 -9.48
CA GLU A 50 -1.92 2.65 -9.03
C GLU A 50 -3.15 1.89 -8.52
N LYS A 51 -3.52 0.80 -9.19
CA LYS A 51 -4.58 -0.09 -8.71
C LYS A 51 -4.23 -0.66 -7.34
N LYS A 52 -2.99 -1.12 -7.13
CA LYS A 52 -2.54 -1.65 -5.85
C LYS A 52 -2.53 -0.57 -4.75
N ILE A 53 -2.12 0.65 -5.08
CA ILE A 53 -2.23 1.79 -4.15
C ILE A 53 -3.70 2.04 -3.75
N GLY A 54 -4.64 1.99 -4.71
CA GLY A 54 -6.07 2.10 -4.42
C GLY A 54 -6.61 1.00 -3.50
N GLU A 55 -6.12 -0.24 -3.67
CA GLU A 55 -6.43 -1.37 -2.78
C GLU A 55 -5.90 -1.12 -1.36
N ILE A 56 -4.66 -0.65 -1.21
CA ILE A 56 -4.07 -0.26 0.09
C ILE A 56 -4.90 0.81 0.76
N ARG A 57 -5.25 1.88 0.03
CA ARG A 57 -6.08 2.97 0.56
C ARG A 57 -7.40 2.45 1.11
N THR A 58 -8.12 1.68 0.29
CA THR A 58 -9.42 1.11 0.67
C THR A 58 -9.28 0.21 1.90
N PHE A 59 -8.23 -0.60 1.95
CA PHE A 59 -7.94 -1.48 3.08
C PHE A 59 -7.70 -0.70 4.37
N VAL A 60 -6.91 0.38 4.32
CA VAL A 60 -6.66 1.23 5.48
C VAL A 60 -7.95 1.90 5.95
N GLU A 61 -8.72 2.50 5.05
CA GLU A 61 -10.01 3.15 5.39
C GLU A 61 -10.98 2.17 6.09
N MET A 62 -11.12 0.95 5.57
CA MET A 62 -11.96 -0.09 6.17
C MET A 62 -11.44 -0.59 7.52
N SER A 63 -10.13 -0.76 7.64
CA SER A 63 -9.48 -1.21 8.87
C SER A 63 -9.63 -0.18 9.99
N ARG A 64 -9.52 1.11 9.66
CA ARG A 64 -9.78 2.22 10.59
C ARG A 64 -11.18 2.17 11.17
N LEU A 65 -12.19 1.99 10.32
CA LEU A 65 -13.58 1.90 10.75
C LEU A 65 -13.81 0.73 11.72
N GLY A 66 -13.27 -0.45 11.41
CA GLY A 66 -13.43 -1.62 12.27
C GLY A 66 -12.68 -1.49 13.61
N LEU A 67 -11.46 -0.94 13.62
CA LEU A 67 -10.72 -0.68 14.86
C LEU A 67 -11.49 0.27 15.78
N ARG A 68 -12.06 1.35 15.21
CA ARG A 68 -12.87 2.33 15.95
C ARG A 68 -14.10 1.69 16.60
N GLN A 69 -14.77 0.78 15.90
CA GLN A 69 -15.92 0.05 16.46
C GLN A 69 -15.54 -0.82 17.66
N LEU A 70 -14.41 -1.52 17.60
CA LEU A 70 -13.95 -2.39 18.68
C LEU A 70 -13.55 -1.61 19.93
N ILE A 71 -12.95 -0.44 19.76
CA ILE A 71 -12.58 0.43 20.89
C ILE A 71 -13.80 0.95 21.63
N GLY A 72 -14.82 1.43 20.90
CA GLY A 72 -16.08 1.86 21.52
C GLY A 72 -16.79 0.75 22.29
N GLY A 73 -16.52 -0.52 21.96
CA GLY A 73 -17.07 -1.70 22.63
C GLY A 73 -16.27 -2.20 23.84
N GLY A 74 -15.05 -1.70 24.08
CA GLY A 74 -14.23 -2.07 25.23
C GLY A 74 -13.63 -3.49 25.21
N ASP A 75 -13.66 -4.18 24.07
CA ASP A 75 -13.13 -5.54 23.92
C ASP A 75 -11.66 -5.50 23.45
N THR A 76 -10.77 -5.35 24.43
CA THR A 76 -9.32 -5.19 24.23
C THR A 76 -8.67 -6.40 23.55
N GLU A 77 -9.19 -7.62 23.77
CA GLU A 77 -8.66 -8.83 23.14
C GLU A 77 -8.97 -8.83 21.64
N LYS A 78 -10.23 -8.58 21.25
CA LYS A 78 -10.59 -8.45 19.84
C LYS A 78 -9.86 -7.31 19.16
N LEU A 79 -9.70 -6.17 19.83
CA LEU A 79 -8.93 -5.05 19.31
C LEU A 79 -7.49 -5.44 18.97
N ASN A 80 -6.81 -6.13 19.89
CA ASN A 80 -5.45 -6.62 19.67
C ASN A 80 -5.36 -7.58 18.48
N HIS A 81 -6.26 -8.55 18.40
CA HIS A 81 -6.29 -9.49 17.29
C HIS A 81 -6.54 -8.79 15.95
N MET A 82 -7.45 -7.82 15.91
CA MET A 82 -7.72 -7.05 14.70
C MET A 82 -6.50 -6.21 14.31
N ALA A 83 -5.87 -5.51 15.25
CA ALA A 83 -4.70 -4.68 14.95
C ALA A 83 -3.55 -5.50 14.35
N LEU A 84 -3.23 -6.66 14.95
CA LEU A 84 -2.19 -7.56 14.45
C LEU A 84 -2.52 -8.11 13.05
N ARG A 85 -3.79 -8.43 12.79
CA ARG A 85 -4.25 -8.88 11.47
C ARG A 85 -4.11 -7.77 10.44
N VAL A 86 -4.58 -6.56 10.77
CA VAL A 86 -4.52 -5.38 9.90
C VAL A 86 -3.08 -5.06 9.53
N SER A 87 -2.16 -5.04 10.49
CA SER A 87 -0.74 -4.77 10.20
C SER A 87 -0.13 -5.80 9.25
N ARG A 88 -0.46 -7.09 9.42
CA ARG A 88 0.05 -8.15 8.55
C ARG A 88 -0.51 -8.06 7.13
N ASP A 89 -1.82 -7.87 7.02
CA ASP A 89 -2.49 -7.75 5.73
C ASP A 89 -2.02 -6.50 4.98
N LEU A 90 -1.81 -5.38 5.68
CA LEU A 90 -1.25 -4.16 5.11
C LEU A 90 0.17 -4.38 4.59
N GLN A 91 1.03 -5.07 5.36
CA GLN A 91 2.39 -5.39 4.93
C GLN A 91 2.37 -6.22 3.63
N GLN A 92 1.48 -7.21 3.54
CA GLN A 92 1.36 -8.01 2.31
C GLN A 92 0.96 -7.16 1.10
N LEU A 93 0.02 -6.21 1.27
CA LEU A 93 -0.35 -5.31 0.17
C LEU A 93 0.80 -4.39 -0.27
N VAL A 94 1.62 -3.94 0.68
CA VAL A 94 2.85 -3.16 0.40
C VAL A 94 3.88 -4.01 -0.33
N ASP A 95 4.06 -5.27 0.06
CA ASP A 95 4.97 -6.22 -0.58
C ASP A 95 4.52 -6.52 -2.02
N ASP A 96 3.21 -6.69 -2.25
CA ASP A 96 2.64 -6.85 -3.59
C ASP A 96 2.90 -5.63 -4.47
N GLY A 97 2.72 -4.41 -3.93
CA GLY A 97 3.02 -3.17 -4.64
C GLY A 97 4.51 -3.07 -4.99
N SER A 98 5.37 -3.45 -4.05
CA SER A 98 6.82 -3.51 -4.27
C SER A 98 7.17 -4.52 -5.36
N ALA A 99 6.51 -5.66 -5.43
CA ALA A 99 6.73 -6.66 -6.47
C ALA A 99 6.44 -6.13 -7.88
N ILE A 100 5.40 -5.30 -8.04
CA ILE A 100 5.07 -4.64 -9.32
C ILE A 100 6.21 -3.71 -9.76
N VAL A 101 6.71 -2.88 -8.84
CA VAL A 101 7.84 -1.95 -9.12
C VAL A 101 9.10 -2.71 -9.54
N HIS A 102 9.38 -3.86 -8.93
CA HIS A 102 10.53 -4.70 -9.26
C HIS A 102 10.31 -5.58 -10.51
N GLY A 103 9.19 -5.43 -11.22
CA GLY A 103 8.92 -6.20 -12.43
C GLY A 103 8.66 -7.68 -12.18
N ARG A 104 8.21 -8.07 -10.97
CA ARG A 104 7.64 -9.40 -10.71
C ARG A 104 6.19 -9.50 -11.16
N ASP A 105 5.76 -8.67 -12.11
CA ASP A 105 4.69 -9.06 -13.01
C ASP A 105 5.21 -10.30 -13.75
N THR A 106 4.61 -11.44 -13.40
CA THR A 106 4.51 -12.67 -14.19
C THR A 106 5.26 -12.59 -15.50
N ALA A 107 6.35 -13.35 -15.59
CA ALA A 107 7.04 -13.77 -16.81
C ALA A 107 6.57 -13.01 -18.05
N LEU A 108 7.47 -12.18 -18.61
CA LEU A 108 7.52 -12.02 -20.07
C LEU A 108 7.03 -13.33 -20.66
N ASP A 109 5.85 -13.28 -21.28
CA ASP A 109 5.18 -14.41 -21.88
C ASP A 109 6.24 -15.21 -22.64
N GLN A 110 6.74 -16.29 -22.03
CA GLN A 110 7.81 -17.06 -22.62
C GLN A 110 7.30 -17.65 -23.95
N GLY A 111 5.97 -17.78 -24.12
CA GLY A 111 5.32 -18.09 -25.38
C GLY A 111 5.36 -16.98 -26.42
N ALA A 112 5.41 -15.69 -26.04
CA ALA A 112 5.60 -14.57 -26.95
C ALA A 112 7.06 -14.43 -27.42
N ILE A 113 8.04 -14.87 -26.62
CA ILE A 113 9.44 -14.96 -27.04
C ILE A 113 9.64 -16.14 -27.99
N ASP A 114 9.03 -17.29 -27.71
CA ASP A 114 9.15 -18.48 -28.55
C ASP A 114 8.52 -18.28 -29.95
N SER A 115 7.47 -17.45 -30.06
CA SER A 115 6.84 -17.11 -31.36
C SER A 115 7.57 -16.03 -32.17
N LEU A 116 8.66 -15.46 -31.66
CA LEU A 116 9.57 -14.57 -32.41
C LEU A 116 10.72 -15.33 -33.08
N PHE A 117 10.93 -16.60 -32.74
CA PHE A 117 12.02 -17.44 -33.26
C PHE A 117 11.55 -18.67 -34.07
N ASP A 118 10.23 -18.79 -34.30
CA ASP A 118 9.60 -19.71 -35.26
C ASP A 118 9.18 -18.97 -36.55
#